data_AF-Q5BZX6-F1
#
_entry.id   AF-Q5BZX6-F1
#
_cell.length_a   1.000
_cell.length_b   1.000
_cell.length_c   1.000
_cell.angle_alpha   90.00
_cell.angle_beta   90.00
_cell.angle_gamma   90.00
#
_symmetry.space_group_name_H-M   'P 1'
#
loop_
_entity.id
_entity.type
_entity.pdbx_description
1 polymer ?
#
loop_
_entity_poly.entity_id
_entity_poly.type
_entity_poly.pdbx_seq_one_letter_code
_entity_poly.pdbx_strand_id
1 'polypeptide(L)'
;MHQNNFSNQYIKWNLENTAQNLYERFTNQFPNCHPHIWIIRASHWLPSSIACYNNFLHFTKSGVPLYENEEISKITGMQHLSYVLSNAVEQLLNFDKDIQCQITDIPMRLVGFMLCHSEKIPNNRVKEISTQIMEFCRNLTDIYWLDSGHSGTYHHWPVLVNYLSLLNPGSCPVIHVHASPYQLANPLRPQKSTDFNKFLDILSNLNLPFKKQLHFM
;
A
#
# COMPACT_ATOMS: atom_id res chain seq x y z
N MET A 1 -10.70 27.46 0.81
CA MET A 1 -9.69 26.62 1.49
C MET A 1 -10.00 26.65 2.97
N HIS A 2 -10.59 25.59 3.52
CA HIS A 2 -10.82 25.52 4.97
C HIS A 2 -9.47 25.25 5.65
N GLN A 3 -9.01 26.19 6.47
CA GLN A 3 -7.88 25.98 7.38
C GLN A 3 -8.29 24.90 8.37
N ASN A 4 -7.85 23.66 8.14
CA ASN A 4 -7.90 22.64 9.15
C ASN A 4 -6.91 23.04 10.25
N ASN A 5 -7.45 23.40 11.43
CA ASN A 5 -6.69 23.62 12.64
C ASN A 5 -6.08 22.29 13.13
N PHE A 6 -5.05 21.80 12.43
CA PHE A 6 -4.21 20.74 12.97
C PHE A 6 -3.35 21.35 14.08
N SER A 7 -3.49 20.83 15.30
CA SER A 7 -2.65 21.24 16.43
C SER A 7 -1.17 21.09 16.07
N ASN A 8 -0.34 22.10 16.38
CA ASN A 8 1.10 22.16 16.05
C ASN A 8 1.88 20.87 16.39
N GLN A 9 1.42 20.08 17.36
CA GLN A 9 1.99 18.77 17.73
C GLN A 9 2.03 17.73 16.59
N TYR A 10 1.18 17.84 15.57
CA TYR A 10 1.13 16.88 14.45
C TYR A 10 1.83 17.36 13.17
N ILE A 11 2.36 18.59 13.16
CA ILE A 11 3.04 19.12 11.97
C ILE A 11 4.23 18.27 11.54
N LYS A 12 4.91 17.65 12.51
CA LYS A 12 6.02 16.71 12.28
C LYS A 12 5.63 15.43 11.51
N TRP A 13 4.34 15.17 11.38
CA TRP A 13 3.76 14.04 10.65
C TRP A 13 2.94 14.50 9.44
N ASN A 14 3.10 15.75 8.98
CA ASN A 14 2.56 16.16 7.69
C ASN A 14 3.24 15.38 6.55
N LEU A 15 2.77 15.59 5.32
CA LEU A 15 3.23 14.81 4.17
C LEU A 15 4.74 14.98 3.93
N GLU A 16 5.22 16.22 3.92
CA GLU A 16 6.60 16.58 3.63
C GLU A 16 7.56 16.08 4.73
N ASN A 17 7.19 16.26 6.00
CA ASN A 17 7.97 15.76 7.12
C ASN A 17 7.95 14.23 7.19
N THR A 18 6.84 13.59 6.81
CA THR A 18 6.79 12.13 6.66
C THR A 18 7.75 11.65 5.58
N ALA A 19 7.85 12.37 4.44
CA ALA A 19 8.83 12.06 3.40
C ALA A 19 10.26 12.13 3.94
N GLN A 20 10.58 13.21 4.65
CA GLN A 20 11.89 13.43 5.24
C GLN A 20 12.23 12.35 6.28
N ASN A 21 11.29 12.02 7.17
CA ASN A 21 11.46 10.96 8.17
C ASN A 21 11.72 9.59 7.51
N LEU A 22 11.01 9.28 6.41
CA LEU A 22 11.25 8.04 5.65
C LEU A 22 12.61 8.05 4.96
N TYR A 23 12.99 9.17 4.36
CA TYR A 23 14.31 9.34 3.74
C TYR A 23 15.44 9.07 4.73
N GLU A 24 15.41 9.72 5.90
CA GLU A 24 16.40 9.55 6.94
C GLU A 24 16.43 8.10 7.46
N ARG A 25 15.25 7.53 7.73
CA ARG A 25 15.15 6.15 8.20
C ARG A 25 15.76 5.16 7.22
N PHE A 26 15.43 5.25 5.93
CA PHE A 26 15.94 4.32 4.93
C PHE A 26 17.41 4.56 4.60
N THR A 27 17.89 5.80 4.65
CA THR A 27 19.32 6.11 4.52
C THR A 27 20.13 5.49 5.66
N ASN A 28 19.63 5.59 6.90
CA ASN A 28 20.28 5.01 8.07
C ASN A 28 20.24 3.48 8.08
N GLN A 29 19.14 2.88 7.61
CA GLN A 29 18.98 1.43 7.54
C GLN A 29 19.83 0.80 6.43
N PHE A 30 20.06 1.51 5.33
CA PHE A 30 20.80 1.02 4.17
C PHE A 30 21.97 1.97 3.84
N PRO A 31 23.12 1.83 4.52
CA PRO A 31 24.30 2.64 4.25
C PRO A 31 24.71 2.53 2.78
N ASN A 32 25.06 3.66 2.17
CA ASN A 32 25.37 3.79 0.73
C ASN A 32 24.16 3.70 -0.22
N CYS A 33 22.93 3.77 0.30
CA CYS A 33 21.74 3.98 -0.53
C CYS A 33 21.25 5.42 -0.41
N HIS A 34 20.79 5.98 -1.53
CA HIS A 34 20.10 7.27 -1.59
C HIS A 34 18.64 7.02 -1.98
N PRO A 35 17.74 6.81 -1.01
CA PRO A 35 16.36 6.45 -1.32
C PRO A 35 15.62 7.64 -1.94
N HIS A 36 14.87 7.38 -3.02
CA HIS A 36 13.90 8.34 -3.54
C HIS A 36 12.55 8.07 -2.89
N ILE A 37 11.99 9.08 -2.21
CA ILE A 37 10.70 8.95 -1.52
C ILE A 37 9.60 9.54 -2.39
N TRP A 38 8.71 8.67 -2.86
CA TRP A 38 7.51 9.02 -3.59
C TRP A 38 6.30 8.90 -2.66
N ILE A 39 5.60 10.00 -2.44
CA ILE A 39 4.36 9.99 -1.65
C ILE A 39 3.15 10.20 -2.55
N ILE A 40 2.23 9.24 -2.49
CA ILE A 40 0.94 9.32 -3.16
C ILE A 40 -0.01 10.06 -2.24
N ARG A 41 -0.48 11.22 -2.70
CA ARG A 41 -1.50 12.01 -2.00
C ARG A 41 -2.89 11.39 -2.21
N ALA A 42 -3.73 11.50 -1.19
CA ALA A 42 -5.15 11.19 -1.32
C ALA A 42 -5.77 12.05 -2.44
N SER A 43 -6.70 11.49 -3.21
CA SER A 43 -7.40 12.26 -4.26
C SER A 43 -8.31 13.33 -3.66
N HIS A 44 -8.88 13.04 -2.49
CA HIS A 44 -9.63 14.00 -1.68
C HIS A 44 -9.73 13.53 -0.23
N TRP A 45 -10.21 14.42 0.63
CA TRP A 45 -10.45 14.18 2.05
C TRP A 45 -11.93 14.34 2.37
N LEU A 46 -12.48 13.43 3.17
CA LEU A 46 -13.83 13.57 3.73
C LEU A 46 -13.79 14.37 5.05
N PRO A 47 -14.91 14.99 5.46
CA PRO A 47 -14.98 15.84 6.66
C PRO A 47 -14.54 15.17 7.97
N SER A 48 -14.50 13.83 8.01
CA SER A 48 -14.04 13.00 9.14
C SER A 48 -12.53 12.74 9.15
N SER A 49 -11.72 13.48 8.39
CA SER A 49 -10.27 13.25 8.20
C SER A 49 -9.95 11.88 7.56
N ILE A 50 -10.87 11.36 6.75
CA ILE A 50 -10.63 10.13 5.98
C ILE A 50 -10.01 10.52 4.64
N ALA A 51 -8.82 9.98 4.38
CA ALA A 51 -8.12 10.10 3.12
C ALA A 51 -8.65 9.08 2.11
N CYS A 52 -9.19 9.54 0.98
CA CYS A 52 -9.72 8.67 -0.06
C CYS A 52 -8.77 8.62 -1.26
N TYR A 53 -8.48 7.42 -1.72
CA TYR A 53 -7.55 7.14 -2.83
C TYR A 53 -8.32 6.59 -4.03
N ASN A 54 -9.25 7.39 -4.56
CA ASN A 54 -10.21 6.95 -5.61
C ASN A 54 -9.56 6.40 -6.88
N ASN A 55 -8.29 6.74 -7.11
CA ASN A 55 -7.54 6.21 -8.25
C ASN A 55 -7.18 4.72 -8.08
N PHE A 56 -7.29 4.19 -6.87
CA PHE A 56 -6.90 2.81 -6.53
C PHE A 56 -8.08 1.97 -6.03
N LEU A 57 -9.07 2.61 -5.39
CA LEU A 57 -10.23 1.94 -4.84
C LEU A 57 -11.38 2.92 -4.70
N HIS A 58 -12.62 2.47 -4.91
CA HIS A 58 -13.79 3.30 -4.64
C HIS A 58 -14.14 3.30 -3.16
N PHE A 59 -14.77 4.38 -2.71
CA PHE A 59 -15.18 4.56 -1.32
C PHE A 59 -16.64 5.01 -1.28
N THR A 60 -17.36 4.58 -0.24
CA THR A 60 -18.69 5.13 0.09
C THR A 60 -18.57 6.60 0.45
N LYS A 61 -19.72 7.30 0.54
CA LYS A 61 -19.80 8.66 1.09
C LYS A 61 -19.25 8.79 2.52
N SER A 62 -19.17 7.67 3.26
CA SER A 62 -18.61 7.60 4.61
C SER A 62 -17.14 7.19 4.65
N GLY A 63 -16.49 7.03 3.50
CA GLY A 63 -15.06 6.68 3.41
C GLY A 63 -14.76 5.20 3.67
N VAL A 64 -15.76 4.32 3.50
CA VAL A 64 -15.56 2.88 3.57
C VAL A 64 -15.22 2.36 2.18
N PRO A 65 -14.11 1.62 2.01
CA PRO A 65 -13.78 0.99 0.74
C PRO A 65 -14.90 0.11 0.19
N LEU A 66 -15.17 0.24 -1.11
CA LEU A 66 -16.10 -0.60 -1.85
C LEU A 66 -15.31 -1.67 -2.59
N TYR A 67 -15.53 -2.93 -2.23
CA TYR A 67 -14.84 -4.08 -2.82
C TYR A 67 -15.66 -4.78 -3.93
N GLU A 68 -16.90 -4.33 -4.18
CA GLU A 68 -17.85 -4.98 -5.11
C GLU A 68 -18.08 -4.16 -6.40
N ASN A 69 -17.81 -4.83 -7.54
CA ASN A 69 -18.59 -4.83 -8.80
C ASN A 69 -18.75 -3.57 -9.67
N GLU A 70 -17.69 -2.86 -10.03
CA GLU A 70 -17.73 -2.02 -11.26
C GLU A 70 -16.41 -2.11 -12.05
N GLU A 71 -16.47 -1.78 -13.33
CA GLU A 71 -15.38 -1.94 -14.32
C GLU A 71 -14.02 -1.35 -13.92
N ILE A 72 -13.97 -0.48 -12.91
CA ILE A 72 -12.73 0.07 -12.33
C ILE A 72 -11.98 -0.99 -11.50
N SER A 73 -12.66 -2.06 -11.07
CA SER A 73 -12.06 -3.29 -10.53
C SER A 73 -11.27 -4.10 -11.58
N LYS A 74 -11.35 -3.74 -12.88
CA LYS A 74 -10.54 -4.35 -13.95
C LYS A 74 -9.10 -3.84 -13.91
N ILE A 75 -8.85 -2.63 -13.39
CA ILE A 75 -7.50 -2.11 -13.18
C ILE A 75 -7.13 -2.40 -11.71
N THR A 76 -6.23 -3.36 -11.52
CA THR A 76 -5.62 -3.59 -10.22
C THR A 76 -4.92 -2.30 -9.77
N GLY A 77 -5.03 -1.91 -8.51
CA GLY A 77 -4.27 -0.79 -7.93
C GLY A 77 -2.76 -0.92 -8.10
N MET A 78 -2.23 -2.13 -8.34
CA MET A 78 -0.85 -2.33 -8.81
C MET A 78 -0.62 -1.80 -10.24
N GLN A 79 -1.55 -1.99 -11.18
CA GLN A 79 -1.51 -1.34 -12.49
C GLN A 79 -1.54 0.18 -12.35
N HIS A 80 -2.46 0.69 -11.54
CA HIS A 80 -2.56 2.13 -11.35
C HIS A 80 -1.28 2.71 -10.72
N LEU A 81 -0.69 2.00 -9.75
CA LEU A 81 0.59 2.36 -9.14
C LEU A 81 1.71 2.39 -10.18
N SER A 82 1.78 1.36 -11.04
CA SER A 82 2.73 1.29 -12.15
C SER A 82 2.59 2.49 -13.09
N TYR A 83 1.37 2.88 -13.46
CA TYR A 83 1.14 4.04 -14.31
C TYR A 83 1.51 5.36 -13.64
N VAL A 84 1.13 5.56 -12.38
CA VAL A 84 1.47 6.78 -11.64
C VAL A 84 2.98 6.97 -11.56
N LEU A 85 3.72 5.91 -11.23
CA LEU A 85 5.18 5.99 -11.13
C LEU A 85 5.84 6.18 -12.50
N SER A 86 5.38 5.46 -13.53
CA SER A 86 5.92 5.60 -14.89
C SER A 86 5.72 7.03 -15.41
N ASN A 87 4.52 7.58 -15.28
CA ASN A 87 4.21 8.96 -15.70
C ASN A 87 4.99 10.00 -14.89
N ALA A 88 5.26 9.73 -13.62
CA ALA A 88 5.99 10.66 -12.79
C ALA A 88 7.49 10.66 -13.10
N VAL A 89 8.07 9.50 -13.42
CA VAL A 89 9.44 9.42 -13.94
C VAL A 89 9.56 10.07 -15.31
N GLU A 90 8.60 9.85 -16.21
CA GLU A 90 8.57 10.53 -17.51
C GLU A 90 8.57 12.06 -17.36
N GLN A 91 7.77 12.59 -16.43
CA GLN A 91 7.76 14.03 -16.14
C GLN A 91 9.10 14.54 -15.61
N LEU A 92 9.81 13.75 -14.78
CA LEU A 92 11.15 14.12 -14.31
C LEU A 92 12.18 14.14 -15.46
N LEU A 93 12.16 13.12 -16.32
CA LEU A 93 13.06 13.03 -17.48
C LEU A 93 12.81 14.15 -18.49
N ASN A 94 11.55 14.57 -18.64
CA ASN A 94 11.19 15.71 -19.48
C ASN A 94 11.60 17.06 -18.87
N PHE A 95 11.65 17.15 -17.55
CA PHE A 95 12.07 18.36 -16.83
C PHE A 95 13.60 18.55 -16.88
N ASP A 96 14.35 17.46 -16.72
CA ASP A 96 15.81 17.47 -16.73
C ASP A 96 16.35 16.28 -17.53
N LYS A 97 16.95 16.60 -18.69
CA LYS A 97 17.48 15.62 -19.64
C LYS A 97 18.75 14.94 -19.13
N ASP A 98 19.40 15.48 -18.11
CA ASP A 98 20.59 14.89 -17.50
C ASP A 98 20.21 13.79 -16.48
N ILE A 99 18.93 13.71 -16.07
CA ILE A 99 18.43 12.60 -15.27
C ILE A 99 18.40 11.34 -16.13
N GLN A 100 19.20 10.34 -15.75
CA GLN A 100 19.13 8.99 -16.29
C GLN A 100 18.48 8.07 -15.25
N CYS A 101 17.18 7.85 -15.36
CA CYS A 101 16.44 6.98 -14.43
C CYS A 101 15.61 5.94 -15.19
N GLN A 102 15.83 4.66 -14.87
CA GLN A 102 14.94 3.57 -15.26
C GLN A 102 14.41 2.89 -14.01
N ILE A 103 13.08 2.90 -13.83
CA ILE A 103 12.39 2.26 -12.69
C ILE A 103 12.70 0.75 -12.64
N THR A 104 12.96 0.14 -13.81
CA THR A 104 13.17 -1.29 -14.00
C THR A 104 14.45 -1.85 -13.39
N ASP A 105 15.35 -1.00 -12.89
CA ASP A 105 16.61 -1.42 -12.25
C ASP A 105 16.72 -1.01 -10.78
N ILE A 106 15.73 -0.29 -10.25
CA ILE A 106 15.78 0.26 -8.89
C ILE A 106 14.94 -0.61 -7.95
N PRO A 107 15.53 -1.17 -6.86
CA PRO A 107 14.77 -1.87 -5.84
C PRO A 107 13.68 -0.97 -5.25
N MET A 108 12.44 -1.44 -5.31
CA MET A 108 11.29 -0.70 -4.84
C MET A 108 10.78 -1.28 -3.52
N ARG A 109 10.29 -0.39 -2.65
CA ARG A 109 9.61 -0.75 -1.41
C ARG A 109 8.28 -0.03 -1.35
N LEU A 110 7.22 -0.78 -1.07
CA LEU A 110 5.88 -0.21 -0.93
C LEU A 110 5.57 -0.05 0.55
N VAL A 111 5.11 1.14 0.95
CA VAL A 111 4.66 1.41 2.32
C VAL A 111 3.21 1.86 2.28
N GLY A 112 2.34 1.12 2.97
CA GLY A 112 0.94 1.48 3.10
C GLY A 112 0.01 0.30 2.91
N PHE A 113 -1.15 0.58 2.34
CA PHE A 113 -2.22 -0.37 2.12
C PHE A 113 -2.45 -0.52 0.62
N MET A 114 -2.60 -1.75 0.13
CA MET A 114 -3.37 -2.08 -1.07
C MET A 114 -3.23 -3.58 -1.40
N LEU A 115 -4.33 -4.33 -1.34
CA LEU A 115 -4.50 -5.50 -2.20
C LEU A 115 -5.84 -5.32 -2.88
N CYS A 116 -5.80 -5.34 -4.20
CA CYS A 116 -6.93 -5.05 -5.05
C CYS A 116 -7.78 -6.30 -5.20
N HIS A 117 -9.07 -6.13 -5.01
CA HIS A 117 -10.06 -7.15 -5.33
C HIS A 117 -10.16 -7.22 -6.86
N SER A 118 -9.72 -8.32 -7.48
CA SER A 118 -10.25 -8.70 -8.78
C SER A 118 -11.48 -9.56 -8.55
N GLU A 119 -12.62 -9.13 -9.09
CA GLU A 119 -13.79 -10.01 -9.18
C GLU A 119 -13.35 -11.29 -9.90
N LYS A 120 -13.72 -12.45 -9.33
CA LYS A 120 -13.55 -13.80 -9.85
C LYS A 120 -12.99 -13.81 -11.28
N ILE A 121 -11.67 -13.73 -11.40
CA ILE A 121 -11.02 -13.99 -12.69
C ILE A 121 -11.33 -15.47 -12.96
N PRO A 122 -12.16 -15.81 -13.96
CA PRO A 122 -12.31 -17.21 -14.35
C PRO A 122 -10.90 -17.73 -14.63
N ASN A 123 -10.54 -18.97 -14.27
CA ASN A 123 -9.18 -19.53 -14.42
C ASN A 123 -8.53 -19.25 -15.80
N ASN A 124 -9.32 -18.94 -16.82
CA ASN A 124 -8.89 -18.61 -18.18
C ASN A 124 -8.45 -17.14 -18.41
N ARG A 125 -8.65 -16.21 -17.45
CA ARG A 125 -8.28 -14.77 -17.54
C ARG A 125 -7.11 -14.35 -16.65
N VAL A 126 -6.55 -15.26 -15.84
CA VAL A 126 -5.29 -15.03 -15.10
C VAL A 126 -4.13 -14.75 -16.08
N LYS A 127 -4.34 -15.05 -17.37
CA LYS A 127 -3.41 -14.82 -18.48
C LYS A 127 -3.19 -13.36 -18.90
N GLU A 128 -3.90 -12.37 -18.36
CA GLU A 128 -3.71 -10.96 -18.73
C GLU A 128 -3.29 -10.05 -17.56
N ILE A 129 -2.48 -10.57 -16.62
CA ILE A 129 -1.59 -9.64 -15.89
C ILE A 129 -0.64 -9.08 -16.95
N SER A 130 -0.77 -7.80 -17.28
CA SER A 130 0.07 -7.18 -18.30
C SER A 130 1.54 -7.37 -17.94
N THR A 131 2.38 -7.61 -18.94
CA THR A 131 3.84 -7.72 -18.79
C THR A 131 4.42 -6.54 -18.01
N GLN A 132 3.87 -5.35 -18.22
CA GLN A 132 4.20 -4.14 -17.48
C GLN A 132 4.02 -4.27 -15.96
N ILE A 133 2.95 -4.90 -15.46
CA ILE A 133 2.76 -5.11 -14.00
C ILE A 133 3.78 -6.11 -13.48
N MET A 134 4.03 -7.18 -14.23
CA MET A 134 4.99 -8.19 -13.82
C MET A 134 6.40 -7.60 -13.73
N GLU A 135 6.78 -6.80 -14.72
CA GLU A 135 8.04 -6.03 -14.72
C GLU A 135 8.10 -5.03 -13.56
N PHE A 136 7.01 -4.31 -13.31
CA PHE A 136 6.90 -3.38 -12.18
C PHE A 136 7.05 -4.09 -10.83
N CYS A 137 6.38 -5.23 -10.65
CA CYS A 137 6.45 -6.03 -9.43
C CYS A 137 7.80 -6.74 -9.27
N ARG A 138 8.55 -6.96 -10.37
CA ARG A 138 9.85 -7.68 -10.34
C ARG A 138 10.85 -7.06 -9.39
N ASN A 139 10.81 -5.73 -9.24
CA ASN A 139 11.76 -5.00 -8.39
C ASN A 139 11.22 -4.70 -7.00
N LEU A 140 9.97 -5.11 -6.70
CA LEU A 140 9.40 -4.93 -5.38
C LEU A 140 10.08 -5.91 -4.41
N THR A 141 10.84 -5.35 -3.47
CA THR A 141 11.65 -6.12 -2.52
C THR A 141 10.95 -6.29 -1.18
N ASP A 142 10.24 -5.25 -0.74
CA ASP A 142 9.56 -5.20 0.54
C ASP A 142 8.19 -4.53 0.41
N ILE A 143 7.20 -5.06 1.14
CA ILE A 143 5.89 -4.44 1.35
C ILE A 143 5.70 -4.21 2.84
N TYR A 144 5.65 -2.96 3.26
CA TYR A 144 5.32 -2.56 4.64
C TYR A 144 3.80 -2.38 4.75
N TRP A 145 3.15 -3.40 5.29
CA TRP A 145 1.71 -3.49 5.44
C TRP A 145 1.22 -2.82 6.72
N LEU A 146 0.29 -1.88 6.58
CA LEU A 146 -0.36 -1.15 7.68
C LEU A 146 -1.87 -1.44 7.72
N ASP A 147 -2.52 -1.18 8.87
CA ASP A 147 -3.99 -1.20 9.00
C ASP A 147 -4.63 -0.22 7.99
N SER A 148 -5.75 -0.63 7.40
CA SER A 148 -6.44 0.12 6.34
C SER A 148 -7.03 1.46 6.78
N GLY A 149 -7.17 1.72 8.09
CA GLY A 149 -7.56 3.03 8.63
C GLY A 149 -9.01 3.48 8.36
N HIS A 150 -9.85 2.69 7.70
CA HIS A 150 -11.25 3.05 7.45
C HIS A 150 -12.18 2.70 8.62
N SER A 151 -13.40 3.24 8.58
CA SER A 151 -14.45 3.08 9.59
C SER A 151 -15.36 1.86 9.38
N GLY A 152 -14.98 0.98 8.45
CA GLY A 152 -15.75 -0.21 8.11
C GLY A 152 -15.66 -1.29 9.19
N THR A 153 -16.38 -2.40 9.00
CA THR A 153 -16.42 -3.50 9.99
C THR A 153 -15.60 -4.72 9.57
N TYR A 154 -15.08 -4.73 8.35
CA TYR A 154 -14.39 -5.86 7.73
C TYR A 154 -13.25 -5.37 6.82
N HIS A 155 -12.36 -6.29 6.42
CA HIS A 155 -11.25 -6.04 5.49
C HIS A 155 -10.24 -4.98 5.97
N HIS A 156 -10.00 -4.95 7.29
CA HIS A 156 -8.94 -4.11 7.85
C HIS A 156 -7.54 -4.61 7.52
N TRP A 157 -7.45 -5.92 7.29
CA TRP A 157 -6.27 -6.64 6.83
C TRP A 157 -6.63 -7.57 5.66
N PRO A 158 -5.65 -8.02 4.85
CA PRO A 158 -5.89 -8.94 3.74
C PRO A 158 -6.27 -10.34 4.22
N VAL A 159 -7.58 -10.57 4.34
CA VAL A 159 -8.14 -11.84 4.85
C VAL A 159 -8.66 -12.76 3.75
N LEU A 160 -8.45 -12.39 2.49
CA LEU A 160 -8.92 -13.11 1.31
C LEU A 160 -7.78 -13.95 0.71
N VAL A 161 -7.80 -15.26 0.96
CA VAL A 161 -6.75 -16.21 0.57
C VAL A 161 -6.50 -16.20 -0.93
N ASN A 162 -7.56 -16.12 -1.74
CA ASN A 162 -7.50 -16.26 -3.19
C ASN A 162 -6.52 -15.28 -3.87
N TYR A 163 -6.25 -14.13 -3.26
CA TYR A 163 -5.32 -13.13 -3.80
C TYR A 163 -3.89 -13.38 -3.36
N LEU A 164 -3.69 -13.69 -2.08
CA LEU A 164 -2.38 -13.99 -1.55
C LEU A 164 -1.83 -15.29 -2.14
N SER A 165 -2.70 -16.24 -2.49
CA SER A 165 -2.30 -17.48 -3.18
C SER A 165 -1.78 -17.28 -4.59
N LEU A 166 -1.95 -16.09 -5.19
CA LEU A 166 -1.35 -15.76 -6.49
C LEU A 166 0.13 -15.39 -6.37
N LEU A 167 0.61 -15.10 -5.16
CA LEU A 167 2.01 -14.77 -4.90
C LEU A 167 2.83 -16.06 -4.84
N ASN A 168 3.98 -16.07 -5.54
CA ASN A 168 4.92 -17.18 -5.48
C ASN A 168 5.90 -16.95 -4.30
N PRO A 169 5.98 -17.88 -3.32
CA PRO A 169 6.90 -17.76 -2.18
C PRO A 169 8.36 -17.44 -2.54
N GLY A 170 8.88 -18.00 -3.65
CA GLY A 170 10.27 -17.83 -4.06
C GLY A 170 10.59 -16.47 -4.70
N SER A 171 9.57 -15.73 -5.14
CA SER A 171 9.71 -14.42 -5.77
C SER A 171 8.85 -13.33 -5.12
N CYS A 172 8.22 -13.64 -3.99
CA CYS A 172 7.36 -12.71 -3.27
C CYS A 172 8.23 -11.68 -2.53
N PRO A 173 7.88 -10.38 -2.57
CA PRO A 173 8.49 -9.38 -1.70
C PRO A 173 8.30 -9.77 -0.23
N VAL A 174 9.24 -9.39 0.64
CA VAL A 174 9.09 -9.61 2.08
C VAL A 174 7.97 -8.71 2.61
N ILE A 175 6.96 -9.32 3.24
CA ILE A 175 5.80 -8.60 3.78
C ILE A 175 6.10 -8.24 5.25
N HIS A 176 6.31 -6.96 5.53
CA HIS A 176 6.48 -6.44 6.90
C HIS A 176 5.12 -5.99 7.43
N VAL A 177 4.53 -6.78 8.33
CA VAL A 177 3.22 -6.52 8.92
C VAL A 177 3.40 -5.72 10.20
N HIS A 178 2.96 -4.46 10.21
CA HIS A 178 3.10 -3.56 11.34
C HIS A 178 1.77 -3.20 11.98
N ALA A 179 1.63 -3.43 13.28
CA ALA A 179 0.46 -3.01 14.04
C ALA A 179 0.84 -2.42 15.40
N SER A 180 -0.13 -1.80 16.07
CA SER A 180 -0.02 -1.18 17.39
C SER A 180 -1.14 -1.68 18.31
N PRO A 181 -0.96 -1.59 19.64
CA PRO A 181 -2.02 -1.89 20.61
C PRO A 181 -3.31 -1.11 20.35
N TYR A 182 -3.22 0.15 19.90
CA TYR A 182 -4.39 0.95 19.54
C TYR A 182 -5.26 0.27 18.47
N GLN A 183 -4.64 -0.42 17.51
CA GLN A 183 -5.34 -1.12 16.43
C GLN A 183 -5.88 -2.48 16.89
N LEU A 184 -5.12 -3.23 17.70
CA LEU A 184 -5.41 -4.64 17.99
C LEU A 184 -6.11 -4.88 19.34
N ALA A 185 -5.95 -4.00 20.32
CA ALA A 185 -6.42 -4.19 21.68
C ALA A 185 -7.74 -3.46 21.98
N ASN A 186 -8.44 -2.93 20.97
CA ASN A 186 -9.71 -2.25 21.17
C ASN A 186 -10.87 -3.25 21.32
N PRO A 187 -11.48 -3.39 22.52
CA PRO A 187 -12.56 -4.37 22.75
C PRO A 187 -13.85 -4.02 22.00
N LEU A 188 -14.02 -2.76 21.56
CA LEU A 188 -15.17 -2.33 20.76
C LEU A 188 -15.00 -2.68 19.28
N ARG A 189 -13.79 -3.07 18.84
CA ARG A 189 -13.47 -3.42 17.45
C ARG A 189 -12.64 -4.71 17.36
N PRO A 190 -13.11 -5.83 17.95
CA PRO A 190 -12.35 -7.08 18.01
C PRO A 190 -12.06 -7.67 16.62
N GLN A 191 -12.83 -7.28 15.60
CA GLN A 191 -12.64 -7.70 14.21
C GLN A 191 -11.26 -7.30 13.67
N LYS A 192 -10.68 -6.17 14.12
CA LYS A 192 -9.33 -5.75 13.68
C LYS A 192 -8.24 -6.74 14.08
N SER A 193 -8.30 -7.23 15.31
CA SER A 193 -7.38 -8.26 15.81
C SER A 193 -7.63 -9.61 15.14
N THR A 194 -8.90 -9.95 14.92
CA THR A 194 -9.29 -11.17 14.20
C THR A 194 -8.75 -11.17 12.77
N ASP A 195 -8.96 -10.07 12.03
CA ASP A 195 -8.47 -9.90 10.66
C ASP A 195 -6.94 -9.92 10.60
N PHE A 196 -6.27 -9.27 11.57
CA PHE A 196 -4.81 -9.28 11.67
C PHE A 196 -4.24 -10.69 11.84
N ASN A 197 -4.76 -11.46 12.81
CA ASN A 197 -4.28 -12.82 13.05
C ASN A 197 -4.58 -13.72 11.85
N LYS A 198 -5.77 -13.62 11.27
CA LYS A 198 -6.13 -14.35 10.06
C LYS A 198 -5.19 -14.01 8.89
N PHE A 199 -4.80 -12.75 8.71
CA PHE A 199 -3.82 -12.37 7.70
C PHE A 199 -2.47 -13.07 7.92
N LEU A 200 -1.96 -13.06 9.15
CA LEU A 200 -0.71 -13.77 9.49
C LEU A 200 -0.80 -15.28 9.23
N ASP A 201 -1.92 -15.90 9.59
CA ASP A 201 -2.17 -17.32 9.35
C ASP A 201 -2.15 -17.63 7.85
N ILE A 202 -2.76 -16.77 7.01
CA ILE A 202 -2.74 -16.94 5.56
C ILE A 202 -1.31 -16.84 5.01
N LEU A 203 -0.54 -15.84 5.43
CA LEU A 203 0.86 -15.68 5.00
C LEU A 203 1.70 -16.91 5.37
N SER A 204 1.53 -17.42 6.60
CA SER A 204 2.21 -18.62 7.07
C SER A 204 1.80 -19.87 6.28
N ASN A 205 0.50 -20.08 6.08
CA ASN A 205 -0.01 -21.27 5.37
C ASN A 205 0.39 -21.30 3.89
N LEU A 206 0.58 -20.13 3.28
CA LEU A 206 1.07 -20.01 1.91
C LEU A 206 2.60 -20.00 1.80
N ASN A 207 3.33 -20.11 2.92
CA ASN A 207 4.78 -19.99 2.99
C ASN A 207 5.32 -18.67 2.41
N LEU A 208 4.54 -17.59 2.47
CA LEU A 208 4.98 -16.28 2.00
C LEU A 208 5.99 -15.67 3.00
N PRO A 209 7.05 -14.99 2.54
CA PRO A 209 8.02 -14.37 3.43
C PRO A 209 7.40 -13.17 4.14
N PHE A 210 7.30 -13.22 5.47
CA PHE A 210 6.79 -12.08 6.24
C PHE A 210 7.51 -11.87 7.58
N LYS A 211 7.48 -10.63 8.06
CA LYS A 211 7.95 -10.22 9.39
C LYS A 211 6.83 -9.49 10.11
N LYS A 212 6.56 -9.88 11.37
CA LYS A 212 5.58 -9.20 12.22
C LYS A 212 6.30 -8.22 13.16
N GLN A 213 5.83 -6.99 13.22
CA GLN A 213 6.27 -6.01 14.22
C GLN A 213 5.08 -5.35 14.90
N LEU A 214 5.06 -5.43 16.23
CA LEU A 214 4.08 -4.76 17.07
C LEU A 214 4.78 -3.58 17.77
N HIS A 215 4.26 -2.38 17.58
CA HIS A 215 4.87 -1.15 18.09
C HIS A 215 4.30 -0.77 19.45
N PHE A 216 5.12 -0.19 20.31
CA PHE A 216 4.69 0.35 21.62
C PHE A 216 4.13 -0.70 22.59
N MET A 217 4.55 -1.96 22.43
CA MET A 217 4.35 -3.02 23.44
C MET A 217 5.58 -3.15 24.33
#